data_AF-A0A6B3H8I6-F1
#
_entry.id   AF-A0A6B3H8I6-F1
#
_cell.length_a   1.000
_cell.length_b   1.000
_cell.length_c   1.000
_cell.angle_alpha   90.00
_cell.angle_beta   90.00
_cell.angle_gamma   90.00
#
_symmetry.space_group_name_H-M   'P 1'
#
loop_
_entity.id
_entity.type
_entity.pdbx_description
1 polymer ?
#
loop_
_entity_poly.entity_id
_entity_poly.type
_entity_poly.pdbx_seq_one_letter_code
_entity_poly.pdbx_strand_id
1 'polypeptide(L)'
;VLVYAATGGRPFGSGPVEAMLFRTVHDPAELGRLPHGLLQVVEACLSKESAGRPTAGDIRRAFAEDASGGSWLPGPVTHLIAERSARMLALPDIEATSLDAGSTVETGAASRDTTALPAPPGRRRFLAYVTGGAVLAAAGGTTAWLAAFGDGKDPGGDGKEGGETAAARPELHIGLQADLSGPSAATGKGQERAAILAVEEHNAREDAPFTLRLTTADDGGDEERAKAAVRRFAEDPLLVA
;
A
#
# COMPACT_ATOMS: atom_id res chain seq x y z
N VAL A 1 -11.47 -12.94 20.33
CA VAL A 1 -10.62 -13.83 19.50
C VAL A 1 -10.35 -15.18 20.17
N LEU A 2 -9.92 -15.24 21.43
CA LEU A 2 -9.59 -16.50 22.13
C LEU A 2 -10.75 -17.53 22.14
N VAL A 3 -11.98 -17.09 22.45
CA VAL A 3 -13.16 -17.96 22.44
C VAL A 3 -13.39 -18.61 21.08
N TYR A 4 -13.25 -17.83 20.01
CA TYR A 4 -13.41 -18.33 18.65
C TYR A 4 -12.29 -19.29 18.27
N ALA A 5 -11.04 -18.99 18.60
CA ALA A 5 -9.92 -19.87 18.32
C ALA A 5 -10.06 -21.23 19.02
N ALA A 6 -10.54 -21.24 20.27
CA ALA A 6 -10.68 -22.46 21.06
C ALA A 6 -11.95 -23.27 20.73
N THR A 7 -13.04 -22.62 20.29
CA THR A 7 -14.36 -23.28 20.19
C THR A 7 -15.00 -23.24 18.80
N GLY A 8 -14.47 -22.41 17.89
CA GLY A 8 -15.09 -22.05 16.60
C GLY A 8 -16.32 -21.15 16.72
N GLY A 9 -16.72 -20.76 17.95
CA GLY A 9 -17.89 -19.95 18.23
C GLY A 9 -17.56 -18.55 18.75
N ARG A 10 -18.47 -17.61 18.57
CA ARG A 10 -18.37 -16.26 19.16
C ARG A 10 -18.93 -16.28 20.59
N PRO A 11 -18.35 -15.50 21.53
CA PRO A 11 -18.79 -15.50 22.93
C PRO A 11 -20.21 -14.95 23.14
N PHE A 12 -20.78 -14.19 22.20
CA PHE A 12 -22.13 -13.63 22.30
C PHE A 12 -23.06 -14.14 21.17
N GLY A 13 -22.71 -15.30 20.59
CA GLY A 13 -23.45 -15.93 19.51
C GLY A 13 -23.36 -15.21 18.15
N SER A 14 -24.36 -15.46 17.31
CA SER A 14 -24.50 -14.90 15.95
C SER A 14 -25.89 -14.33 15.72
N GLY A 15 -26.04 -13.42 14.76
CA GLY A 15 -27.32 -12.83 14.38
C GLY A 15 -27.16 -11.42 13.79
N PRO A 16 -28.28 -10.68 13.66
CA PRO A 16 -28.27 -9.26 13.30
C PRO A 16 -27.39 -8.42 14.25
N VAL A 17 -26.86 -7.31 13.74
CA VAL A 17 -25.90 -6.47 14.47
C VAL A 17 -26.48 -5.93 15.77
N GLU A 18 -27.76 -5.55 15.74
CA GLU A 18 -28.48 -4.96 16.87
C GLU A 18 -28.59 -5.95 18.03
N ALA A 19 -28.88 -7.22 17.71
CA ALA A 19 -28.94 -8.30 18.69
C ALA A 19 -27.56 -8.58 19.28
N MET A 20 -26.49 -8.56 18.48
CA MET A 20 -25.12 -8.76 18.97
C MET A 20 -24.67 -7.64 19.90
N LEU A 21 -24.99 -6.38 19.57
CA LEU A 21 -24.69 -5.23 20.42
C LEU A 21 -25.40 -5.34 21.77
N PHE A 22 -26.70 -5.66 21.74
CA PHE A 22 -27.49 -5.86 22.95
C PHE A 22 -26.88 -6.95 23.84
N ARG A 23 -26.61 -8.14 23.30
CA ARG A 23 -26.00 -9.25 24.06
C ARG A 23 -24.62 -8.92 24.59
N THR A 24 -23.81 -8.21 23.80
CA THR A 24 -22.47 -7.80 24.23
C THR A 24 -22.51 -6.88 25.45
N VAL A 25 -23.54 -6.06 25.58
CA VAL A 25 -23.70 -5.16 26.74
C VAL A 25 -24.36 -5.88 27.92
N HIS A 26 -25.48 -6.58 27.67
CA HIS A 26 -26.37 -7.03 28.74
C HIS A 26 -26.23 -8.51 29.12
N ASP A 27 -25.86 -9.37 28.17
CA ASP A 27 -25.89 -10.81 28.39
C ASP A 27 -24.52 -11.35 28.83
N PRO A 28 -24.49 -12.45 29.60
CA PRO A 28 -23.25 -13.16 29.88
C PRO A 28 -22.70 -13.82 28.60
N ALA A 29 -21.38 -14.00 28.55
CA ALA A 29 -20.74 -14.70 27.45
C ALA A 29 -20.95 -16.22 27.53
N GLU A 30 -21.16 -16.86 26.38
CA GLU A 30 -21.27 -18.31 26.23
C GLU A 30 -19.87 -18.94 26.24
N LEU A 31 -19.43 -19.42 27.41
CA LEU A 31 -18.07 -19.94 27.63
C LEU A 31 -18.00 -21.45 27.88
N GLY A 32 -19.13 -22.16 27.89
CA GLY A 32 -19.19 -23.58 28.30
C GLY A 32 -18.39 -24.57 27.46
N ARG A 33 -17.93 -24.17 26.26
CA ARG A 33 -17.08 -25.00 25.38
C ARG A 33 -15.57 -24.75 25.56
N LEU A 34 -15.18 -23.81 26.43
CA LEU A 34 -13.78 -23.48 26.65
C LEU A 34 -13.07 -24.54 27.53
N PRO A 35 -11.80 -24.85 27.23
CA PRO A 35 -10.94 -25.61 28.15
C PRO A 35 -10.82 -24.91 29.50
N HIS A 36 -10.80 -25.68 30.60
CA HIS A 36 -10.79 -25.13 31.96
C HIS A 36 -9.63 -24.16 32.23
N GLY A 37 -8.45 -24.39 31.66
CA GLY A 37 -7.31 -23.48 31.81
C GLY A 37 -7.49 -22.10 31.18
N LEU A 38 -8.43 -21.93 30.24
CA LEU A 38 -8.70 -20.65 29.57
C LEU A 38 -9.87 -19.88 30.17
N LEU A 39 -10.77 -20.55 30.91
CA LEU A 39 -12.02 -19.95 31.39
C LEU A 39 -11.77 -18.69 32.22
N GLN A 40 -10.92 -18.78 33.26
CA GLN A 40 -10.67 -17.68 34.18
C GLN A 40 -10.12 -16.43 33.46
N VAL A 41 -9.17 -16.62 32.55
CA VAL A 41 -8.55 -15.52 31.80
C VAL A 41 -9.56 -14.88 30.85
N VAL A 42 -10.34 -15.70 30.14
CA VAL A 42 -11.36 -15.20 29.21
C VAL A 42 -12.48 -14.47 29.93
N GLU A 43 -12.95 -14.98 31.08
CA GLU A 43 -13.95 -14.32 31.91
C GLU A 43 -13.47 -12.94 32.37
N ALA A 44 -12.23 -12.82 32.85
CA ALA A 44 -11.65 -11.56 33.25
C ALA A 44 -11.55 -10.56 32.07
N CYS A 45 -11.15 -11.04 30.88
CA CYS A 45 -11.14 -10.21 29.67
C CYS A 45 -12.52 -9.72 29.23
N LEU A 46 -13.57 -10.51 29.46
CA LEU A 46 -14.95 -10.22 29.07
C LEU A 46 -15.76 -9.51 30.18
N SER A 47 -15.12 -9.10 31.27
CA SER A 47 -15.74 -8.30 32.32
C SER A 47 -16.45 -7.07 31.75
N LYS A 48 -17.70 -6.83 32.15
CA LYS A 48 -18.44 -5.61 31.78
C LYS A 48 -17.75 -4.37 32.37
N GLU A 49 -17.29 -4.49 33.61
CA GLU A 49 -16.48 -3.46 34.27
C GLU A 49 -15.08 -3.41 33.68
N SER A 50 -14.70 -2.25 33.12
CA SER A 50 -13.40 -2.05 32.48
C SER A 50 -12.23 -2.17 33.46
N ALA A 51 -12.41 -1.70 34.70
CA ALA A 51 -11.39 -1.76 35.74
C ALA A 51 -11.05 -3.20 36.19
N GLY A 52 -11.96 -4.15 35.96
CA GLY A 52 -11.72 -5.57 36.26
C GLY A 52 -10.98 -6.32 35.14
N ARG A 53 -10.67 -5.67 34.02
CA ARG A 53 -10.04 -6.32 32.87
C ARG A 53 -8.52 -6.37 33.04
N PRO A 54 -7.89 -7.53 32.79
CA PRO A 54 -6.44 -7.66 32.81
C PRO A 54 -5.80 -6.82 31.70
N THR A 55 -4.61 -6.28 31.97
CA THR A 55 -3.81 -5.63 30.93
C THR A 55 -3.21 -6.67 29.98
N ALA A 56 -2.77 -6.24 28.80
CA ALA A 56 -2.05 -7.13 27.88
C ALA A 56 -0.78 -7.74 28.52
N GLY A 57 -0.13 -7.01 29.44
CA GLY A 57 1.02 -7.51 30.20
C GLY A 57 0.65 -8.61 31.20
N ASP A 58 -0.51 -8.51 31.84
CA ASP A 58 -1.05 -9.55 32.72
C ASP A 58 -1.35 -10.82 31.94
N ILE A 59 -2.02 -10.68 30.79
CA ILE A 59 -2.31 -11.80 29.88
C ILE A 59 -1.02 -12.48 29.42
N ARG A 60 -0.02 -11.71 29.01
CA ARG A 60 1.28 -12.28 28.59
C ARG A 60 1.94 -13.05 29.73
N ARG A 61 1.91 -12.55 30.96
CA ARG A 61 2.46 -13.25 32.13
C ARG A 61 1.72 -14.55 32.42
N ALA A 62 0.38 -14.53 32.33
CA ALA A 62 -0.45 -15.72 32.57
C ALA A 62 -0.15 -16.87 31.60
N PHE A 63 0.29 -16.57 30.38
CA PHE A 63 0.63 -17.57 29.35
C PHE A 63 2.14 -17.76 29.11
N ALA A 64 3.01 -17.12 29.90
CA ALA A 64 4.45 -17.17 29.68
C ALA A 64 5.08 -18.54 30.01
N GLU A 65 4.47 -19.30 30.94
CA GLU A 65 4.98 -20.58 31.41
C GLU A 65 4.82 -21.70 30.35
N ASP A 66 3.77 -21.62 29.53
CA ASP A 66 3.47 -22.57 28.44
C ASP A 66 4.37 -22.39 27.19
N ALA A 67 5.12 -21.30 27.10
CA ALA A 67 6.01 -21.01 25.97
C ALA A 67 7.43 -21.60 26.11
N SER A 68 7.67 -22.38 27.18
CA SER A 68 9.00 -22.90 27.51
C SER A 68 9.41 -24.10 26.65
N GLY A 69 9.90 -23.81 25.42
CA GLY A 69 10.92 -24.63 24.76
C GLY A 69 10.60 -25.23 23.38
N GLY A 70 9.42 -24.99 22.81
CA GLY A 70 9.02 -25.51 21.49
C GLY A 70 8.73 -24.40 20.46
N SER A 71 8.68 -24.77 19.17
CA SER A 71 8.02 -23.93 18.15
C SER A 71 6.57 -23.68 18.57
N TRP A 72 6.08 -22.46 18.41
CA TRP A 72 4.70 -22.08 18.74
C TRP A 72 3.65 -22.86 17.95
N LEU A 73 4.04 -23.50 16.83
CA LEU A 73 3.22 -24.41 16.06
C LEU A 73 3.57 -25.87 16.34
N PRO A 74 2.57 -26.76 16.42
CA PRO A 74 2.81 -28.20 16.43
C PRO A 74 3.68 -28.62 15.23
N GLY A 75 4.62 -29.54 15.47
CA GLY A 75 5.52 -30.06 14.44
C GLY A 75 4.84 -30.45 13.12
N PRO A 76 3.70 -31.16 13.13
CA PRO A 76 2.98 -31.51 11.91
C PRO A 76 2.49 -30.30 11.11
N VAL A 77 2.06 -29.22 11.77
CA VAL A 77 1.62 -27.99 11.11
C VAL A 77 2.81 -27.25 10.51
N THR A 78 3.92 -27.18 11.25
CA THR A 78 5.18 -26.62 10.75
C THR A 78 5.65 -27.36 9.49
N HIS A 79 5.60 -28.71 9.49
CA HIS A 79 5.95 -29.53 8.34
C HIS A 79 5.01 -29.30 7.15
N LEU A 80 3.70 -29.24 7.40
CA LEU A 80 2.70 -28.96 6.36
C LEU A 80 2.94 -27.59 5.70
N ILE A 81 3.26 -26.57 6.49
CA ILE A 81 3.60 -25.23 5.97
C ILE A 81 4.86 -25.32 5.11
N ALA A 82 5.94 -25.95 5.60
CA ALA A 82 7.17 -26.09 4.85
C ALA A 82 6.96 -26.81 3.51
N GLU A 83 6.19 -27.90 3.51
CA GLU A 83 5.88 -28.66 2.31
C GLU A 83 5.06 -27.84 1.30
N ARG A 84 4.04 -27.10 1.77
CA ARG A 84 3.22 -26.24 0.90
C ARG A 84 4.03 -25.09 0.32
N SER A 85 4.89 -24.46 1.12
CA SER A 85 5.79 -23.41 0.67
C SER A 85 6.79 -23.93 -0.37
N ALA A 86 7.36 -25.13 -0.15
CA ALA A 86 8.28 -25.75 -1.10
C ALA A 86 7.59 -26.05 -2.45
N ARG A 87 6.33 -26.52 -2.44
CA ARG A 87 5.57 -26.72 -3.68
C ARG A 87 5.31 -25.41 -4.44
N MET A 88 5.08 -24.30 -3.72
CA MET A 88 4.91 -22.98 -4.34
C MET A 88 6.21 -22.47 -4.95
N LEU A 89 7.34 -22.68 -4.29
CA LEU A 89 8.66 -22.33 -4.82
C LEU A 89 9.08 -23.21 -6.01
N ALA A 90 8.54 -24.43 -6.10
CA ALA A 90 8.80 -25.36 -7.20
C ALA A 90 7.89 -25.11 -8.42
N LEU A 91 7.03 -24.09 -8.40
CA LEU A 91 6.28 -23.70 -9.59
C LEU A 91 7.26 -23.18 -10.65
N PRO A 92 7.01 -23.47 -11.95
CA PRO A 92 7.81 -22.90 -13.04
C PRO A 92 7.77 -21.37 -12.99
N ASP A 93 8.84 -20.72 -13.44
CA ASP A 93 8.84 -19.28 -13.64
C ASP A 93 7.68 -18.87 -14.55
N ILE A 94 7.00 -17.79 -14.16
CA ILE A 94 5.94 -17.21 -14.99
C ILE A 94 6.62 -16.49 -16.14
N GLU A 95 6.48 -17.02 -17.36
CA GLU A 95 6.83 -16.26 -18.56
C GLU A 95 6.01 -14.98 -18.57
N ALA A 96 6.71 -13.84 -18.62
CA ALA A 96 6.05 -12.55 -18.75
C ALA A 96 5.24 -12.56 -20.04
N THR A 97 3.93 -12.35 -19.93
CA THR A 97 3.06 -12.18 -21.09
C THR A 97 3.54 -10.98 -21.90
N SER A 98 4.35 -11.23 -22.91
CA SER A 98 4.71 -10.23 -23.91
C SER A 98 3.57 -10.14 -24.91
N LEU A 99 3.01 -8.95 -25.07
CA LEU A 99 2.19 -8.65 -26.23
C LEU A 99 3.13 -8.57 -27.43
N ASP A 100 3.09 -9.57 -28.28
CA ASP A 100 3.81 -9.53 -29.54
C ASP A 100 3.18 -8.43 -30.40
N ALA A 101 3.88 -7.30 -30.56
CA ALA A 101 3.48 -6.21 -31.44
C ALA A 101 3.77 -6.62 -32.89
N GLY A 102 3.12 -7.69 -33.35
CA GLY A 102 3.56 -8.38 -34.56
C GLY A 102 2.63 -9.47 -35.08
N SER A 103 1.33 -9.45 -34.76
CA SER A 103 0.36 -10.21 -35.54
C SER A 103 -0.36 -9.30 -36.53
N THR A 104 0.38 -8.85 -37.54
CA THR A 104 -0.25 -8.40 -38.79
C THR A 104 -0.74 -9.63 -39.51
N VAL A 105 -2.05 -9.85 -39.48
CA VAL A 105 -2.74 -10.72 -40.43
C VAL A 105 -2.31 -10.28 -41.84
N GLU A 106 -1.56 -11.14 -42.54
CA GLU A 106 -1.18 -10.93 -43.92
C GLU A 106 -2.44 -10.89 -44.79
N THR A 107 -2.80 -9.70 -45.28
CA THR A 107 -3.56 -9.55 -46.52
C THR A 107 -3.09 -8.28 -47.23
N GLY A 108 -2.34 -8.46 -48.32
CA GLY A 108 -2.35 -7.56 -49.48
C GLY A 108 -1.60 -6.22 -49.37
N ALA A 109 -0.33 -6.25 -49.77
CA ALA A 109 0.42 -5.24 -50.51
C ALA A 109 0.00 -3.74 -50.43
N ALA A 110 0.86 -2.93 -49.81
CA ALA A 110 1.30 -1.64 -50.38
C ALA A 110 2.56 -1.14 -49.64
N SER A 111 3.64 -0.96 -50.40
CA SER A 111 4.90 -0.36 -49.96
C SER A 111 4.67 0.98 -49.23
N ARG A 112 5.37 1.18 -48.11
CA ARG A 112 5.74 2.51 -47.60
C ARG A 112 7.00 2.43 -46.74
N ASP A 113 7.78 3.49 -46.85
CA ASP A 113 9.18 3.67 -46.47
C ASP A 113 9.59 3.19 -45.07
N THR A 114 10.76 2.57 -45.03
CA THR A 114 11.52 2.25 -43.82
C THR A 114 12.12 3.53 -43.24
N THR A 115 11.59 4.01 -42.11
CA THR A 115 12.33 4.90 -41.22
C THR A 115 12.55 4.15 -39.90
N ALA A 116 13.80 3.75 -39.66
CA ALA A 116 14.23 3.08 -38.45
C ALA A 116 14.14 4.06 -37.26
N LEU A 117 13.48 3.63 -36.18
CA LEU A 117 13.51 4.31 -34.87
C LEU A 117 14.16 3.38 -33.83
N PRO A 118 14.93 3.94 -32.88
CA PRO A 118 15.96 3.22 -32.13
C PRO A 118 15.41 2.37 -30.98
N ALA A 119 16.18 1.35 -30.61
CA ALA A 119 15.93 0.44 -29.50
C ALA A 119 15.76 1.17 -28.14
N PRO A 120 14.88 0.70 -27.24
CA PRO A 120 14.72 1.30 -25.93
C PRO A 120 15.96 1.04 -25.05
N PRO A 121 16.47 2.03 -24.29
CA PRO A 121 17.63 1.82 -23.44
C PRO A 121 17.31 0.91 -22.25
N GLY A 122 18.14 -0.11 -22.08
CA GLY A 122 17.97 -1.16 -21.07
C GLY A 122 18.06 -0.66 -19.63
N ARG A 123 17.23 -1.29 -18.79
CA ARG A 123 17.04 -1.14 -17.32
C ARG A 123 18.25 -1.52 -16.47
N ARG A 124 19.47 -1.30 -16.96
CA ARG A 124 20.72 -1.71 -16.30
C ARG A 124 21.48 -0.54 -15.64
N ARG A 125 20.88 0.66 -15.60
CA ARG A 125 21.48 1.86 -14.98
C ARG A 125 20.78 2.33 -13.70
N PHE A 126 19.81 1.59 -13.18
CA PHE A 126 19.14 1.92 -11.92
C PHE A 126 19.85 1.38 -10.66
N LEU A 127 21.01 0.73 -10.82
CA LEU A 127 21.89 0.31 -9.71
C LEU A 127 23.22 1.09 -9.70
N ALA A 128 23.16 2.40 -9.93
CA ALA A 128 24.32 3.29 -9.79
C ALA A 128 24.05 4.56 -8.96
N TYR A 129 22.95 4.60 -8.18
CA TYR A 129 22.61 5.75 -7.35
C TYR A 129 22.50 5.47 -5.84
N VAL A 130 22.92 4.29 -5.36
CA VAL A 130 22.93 4.00 -3.91
C VAL A 130 24.34 3.82 -3.34
N THR A 131 25.40 3.82 -4.16
CA THR A 131 26.78 3.63 -3.68
C THR A 131 27.79 4.43 -4.49
N GLY A 132 27.87 5.75 -4.30
CA GLY A 132 28.93 6.53 -4.95
C GLY A 132 28.77 8.05 -4.84
N GLY A 133 28.96 8.60 -3.64
CA GLY A 133 28.93 10.05 -3.44
C GLY A 133 29.68 10.51 -2.19
N ALA A 134 30.63 9.72 -1.69
CA ALA A 134 31.65 10.19 -0.77
C ALA A 134 32.96 10.27 -1.56
N VAL A 135 33.60 11.44 -1.49
CA VAL A 135 34.94 11.78 -2.03
C VAL A 135 34.96 12.20 -3.50
N LEU A 136 34.92 13.52 -3.75
CA LEU A 136 36.07 14.30 -4.23
C LEU A 136 35.70 15.78 -4.36
N ALA A 137 36.12 16.56 -3.36
CA ALA A 137 36.32 17.99 -3.50
C ALA A 137 37.54 18.22 -4.41
N ALA A 138 37.33 18.78 -5.60
CA ALA A 138 38.22 19.74 -6.27
C ALA A 138 37.67 20.06 -7.68
N ALA A 139 37.32 21.34 -7.87
CA ALA A 139 37.14 22.03 -9.15
C ALA A 139 35.99 21.57 -10.10
N GLY A 140 34.89 22.33 -10.09
CA GLY A 140 34.16 22.63 -11.34
C GLY A 140 32.80 21.99 -11.60
N GLY A 141 32.18 21.33 -10.63
CA GLY A 141 30.92 20.58 -10.86
C GLY A 141 29.61 21.25 -10.43
N THR A 142 29.64 22.43 -9.79
CA THR A 142 28.45 23.02 -9.16
C THR A 142 27.73 24.07 -9.99
N THR A 143 28.30 24.52 -11.12
CA THR A 143 27.70 25.59 -11.94
C THR A 143 26.72 25.11 -13.00
N ALA A 144 26.72 23.81 -13.35
CA ALA A 144 25.82 23.28 -14.38
C ALA A 144 24.39 23.00 -13.88
N TRP A 145 24.19 22.82 -12.57
CA TRP A 145 22.87 22.51 -12.01
C TRP A 145 21.99 23.75 -11.79
N LEU A 146 22.59 24.94 -11.67
CA LEU A 146 21.86 26.20 -11.46
C LEU A 146 21.46 26.92 -12.75
N ALA A 147 21.86 26.45 -13.93
CA ALA A 147 21.50 27.04 -15.22
C ALA A 147 20.25 26.44 -15.88
N ALA A 148 19.65 25.39 -15.28
CA ALA A 148 18.49 24.70 -15.85
C ALA A 148 17.12 25.22 -15.39
N PHE A 149 17.06 26.17 -14.45
CA PHE A 149 15.79 26.66 -13.88
C PHE A 149 15.74 28.18 -13.68
N GLY A 150 16.26 28.97 -14.62
CA GLY A 150 16.02 30.41 -14.57
C GLY A 150 16.60 31.17 -15.75
N ASP A 151 15.77 31.51 -16.72
CA ASP A 151 15.85 32.86 -17.27
C ASP A 151 14.46 33.36 -17.70
N GLY A 152 14.01 34.38 -16.99
CA GLY A 152 12.82 35.19 -17.22
C GLY A 152 13.13 36.60 -16.72
N LYS A 153 14.11 37.26 -17.33
CA LYS A 153 14.12 38.68 -17.78
C LYS A 153 12.93 39.53 -17.25
N ASP A 154 13.03 40.69 -16.58
CA ASP A 154 14.06 41.69 -16.28
C ASP A 154 13.46 42.65 -15.17
N PRO A 155 14.17 43.69 -14.66
CA PRO A 155 14.19 44.05 -13.23
C PRO A 155 13.39 45.31 -12.82
N GLY A 156 13.19 45.47 -11.50
CA GLY A 156 13.07 46.78 -10.86
C GLY A 156 12.05 46.85 -9.71
N GLY A 157 12.52 47.14 -8.48
CA GLY A 157 11.66 47.61 -7.40
C GLY A 157 12.12 47.18 -6.01
N ASP A 158 12.57 48.16 -5.22
CA ASP A 158 13.27 47.99 -3.96
C ASP A 158 12.36 47.66 -2.75
N GLY A 159 12.86 46.78 -1.87
CA GLY A 159 12.66 46.84 -0.41
C GLY A 159 11.37 46.30 0.21
N LYS A 160 11.46 45.15 0.92
CA LYS A 160 11.33 45.03 2.39
C LYS A 160 11.16 43.56 2.85
N GLU A 161 11.96 43.23 3.86
CA GLU A 161 11.72 42.35 5.03
C GLU A 161 10.96 41.01 4.89
N GLY A 162 11.62 39.95 5.37
CA GLY A 162 10.99 38.97 6.27
C GLY A 162 10.28 37.79 5.62
N GLY A 163 11.01 36.70 5.44
CA GLY A 163 10.42 35.40 5.14
C GLY A 163 11.49 34.39 4.78
N GLU A 164 11.92 33.61 5.77
CA GLU A 164 12.71 32.40 5.56
C GLU A 164 11.90 31.53 4.58
N THR A 165 12.31 31.52 3.31
CA THR A 165 11.62 30.77 2.27
C THR A 165 11.93 29.31 2.53
N ALA A 166 11.08 28.65 3.31
CA ALA A 166 11.12 27.21 3.50
C ALA A 166 11.22 26.59 2.11
N ALA A 167 12.34 25.91 1.84
CA ALA A 167 12.56 25.27 0.55
C ALA A 167 11.33 24.40 0.23
N ALA A 168 10.70 24.65 -0.92
CA ALA A 168 9.48 23.97 -1.31
C ALA A 168 9.74 22.44 -1.27
N ARG A 169 8.90 21.73 -0.52
CA ARG A 169 8.99 20.27 -0.41
C ARG A 169 8.83 19.66 -1.81
N PRO A 170 9.59 18.59 -2.16
CA PRO A 170 9.42 17.93 -3.44
C PRO A 170 7.99 17.38 -3.57
N GLU A 171 7.39 17.49 -4.76
CA GLU A 171 6.04 16.99 -5.04
C GLU A 171 6.12 15.63 -5.75
N LEU A 172 5.30 14.68 -5.29
CA LEU A 172 5.13 13.35 -5.89
C LEU A 172 3.66 13.14 -6.27
N HIS A 173 3.43 12.47 -7.40
CA HIS A 173 2.08 12.20 -7.88
C HIS A 173 1.66 10.77 -7.56
N ILE A 174 0.39 10.58 -7.18
CA ILE A 174 -0.24 9.26 -7.03
C ILE A 174 -1.39 9.18 -8.03
N GLY A 175 -1.38 8.13 -8.84
CA GLY A 175 -2.46 7.83 -9.79
C GLY A 175 -3.56 6.99 -9.15
N LEU A 176 -4.81 7.42 -9.27
CA LEU A 176 -5.97 6.59 -8.95
C LEU A 176 -6.76 6.31 -10.23
N GLN A 177 -6.77 5.07 -10.68
CA GLN A 177 -7.74 4.60 -11.65
C GLN A 177 -8.94 4.00 -10.92
N ALA A 178 -10.14 4.45 -11.25
CA ALA A 178 -11.35 3.88 -10.69
C ALA A 178 -12.54 4.05 -11.63
N ASP A 179 -13.55 3.21 -11.46
CA ASP A 179 -14.85 3.40 -12.08
C ASP A 179 -15.61 4.51 -11.34
N LEU A 180 -15.67 5.72 -11.90
CA LEU A 180 -16.35 6.88 -11.30
C LEU A 180 -17.70 7.18 -11.96
N SER A 181 -17.93 6.69 -13.18
CA SER A 181 -19.14 6.97 -13.98
C SER A 181 -19.96 5.75 -14.38
N GLY A 182 -19.41 4.55 -14.25
CA GLY A 182 -19.97 3.27 -14.67
C GLY A 182 -20.67 2.48 -13.56
N PRO A 183 -20.87 1.16 -13.76
CA PRO A 183 -21.66 0.31 -12.87
C PRO A 183 -21.18 0.26 -11.41
N SER A 184 -19.89 0.45 -11.18
CA SER A 184 -19.23 0.45 -9.87
C SER A 184 -18.91 1.85 -9.35
N ALA A 185 -19.53 2.90 -9.91
CA ALA A 185 -19.31 4.30 -9.55
C ALA A 185 -19.40 4.60 -8.05
N ALA A 186 -20.27 3.90 -7.31
CA ALA A 186 -20.38 4.07 -5.86
C ALA A 186 -19.08 3.66 -5.14
N THR A 187 -18.48 2.54 -5.56
CA THR A 187 -17.21 2.04 -5.03
C THR A 187 -16.05 2.95 -5.45
N GLY A 188 -15.96 3.33 -6.73
CA GLY A 188 -14.87 4.17 -7.21
C GLY A 188 -14.87 5.57 -6.59
N LYS A 189 -16.05 6.19 -6.39
CA LYS A 189 -16.16 7.45 -5.63
C LYS A 189 -15.77 7.29 -4.17
N GLY A 190 -16.03 6.13 -3.57
CA GLY A 190 -15.54 5.78 -2.24
C GLY A 190 -14.01 5.74 -2.18
N GLN A 191 -13.38 5.10 -3.17
CA GLN A 191 -11.92 5.05 -3.31
C GLN A 191 -11.32 6.43 -3.54
N GLU A 192 -11.92 7.25 -4.40
CA GLU A 192 -11.47 8.63 -4.68
C GLU A 192 -11.49 9.49 -3.41
N ARG A 193 -12.60 9.48 -2.66
CA ARG A 193 -12.71 10.24 -1.41
C ARG A 193 -11.70 9.78 -0.36
N ALA A 194 -11.47 8.48 -0.26
CA ALA A 194 -10.47 7.94 0.66
C ALA A 194 -9.05 8.38 0.26
N ALA A 195 -8.74 8.37 -1.04
CA ALA A 195 -7.45 8.83 -1.55
C ALA A 195 -7.24 10.34 -1.32
N ILE A 196 -8.27 11.16 -1.55
CA ILE A 196 -8.23 12.60 -1.27
C ILE A 196 -7.91 12.84 0.20
N LEU A 197 -8.67 12.21 1.11
CA LEU A 197 -8.46 12.37 2.55
C LEU A 197 -7.06 11.93 2.99
N ALA A 198 -6.54 10.82 2.43
CA ALA A 198 -5.20 10.34 2.75
C ALA A 198 -4.11 11.31 2.27
N VAL A 199 -4.27 11.92 1.10
CA VAL A 199 -3.35 12.93 0.56
C VAL A 199 -3.40 14.22 1.39
N GLU A 200 -4.59 14.69 1.75
CA GLU A 200 -4.77 15.86 2.61
C GLU A 200 -4.10 15.65 3.98
N GLU A 201 -4.35 14.51 4.63
CA GLU A 201 -3.75 14.16 5.92
C GLU A 201 -2.21 14.07 5.84
N HIS A 202 -1.67 13.48 4.78
CA HIS A 202 -0.22 13.43 4.57
C HIS A 202 0.38 14.83 4.42
N ASN A 203 -0.25 15.68 3.59
CA ASN A 203 0.24 17.03 3.29
C ASN A 203 0.12 17.99 4.49
N ALA A 204 -0.83 17.75 5.39
CA ALA A 204 -1.03 18.53 6.62
C ALA A 204 0.08 18.33 7.67
N ARG A 205 0.87 17.26 7.54
CA ARG A 205 1.99 16.99 8.46
C ARG A 205 3.13 17.99 8.28
N GLU A 206 3.56 18.60 9.37
CA GLU A 206 4.73 19.50 9.40
C GLU A 206 6.03 18.75 9.08
N ASP A 207 6.11 17.47 9.45
CA ASP A 207 7.26 16.59 9.24
C ASP A 207 7.21 15.83 7.90
N ALA A 208 6.24 16.11 7.02
CA ALA A 208 6.14 15.38 5.75
C ALA A 208 7.37 15.68 4.87
N PRO A 209 8.10 14.65 4.41
CA PRO A 209 9.32 14.83 3.62
C PRO A 209 9.06 15.32 2.19
N PHE A 210 7.83 15.19 1.69
CA PHE A 210 7.37 15.60 0.37
C PHE A 210 5.89 16.00 0.43
N THR A 211 5.36 16.58 -0.64
CA THR A 211 3.93 16.76 -0.86
C THR A 211 3.41 15.73 -1.85
N LEU A 212 2.17 15.29 -1.65
CA LEU A 212 1.47 14.38 -2.53
C LEU A 212 0.42 15.13 -3.35
N ARG A 213 0.34 14.83 -4.64
CA ARG A 213 -0.73 15.25 -5.54
C ARG A 213 -1.45 14.00 -6.06
N LEU A 214 -2.77 13.99 -5.94
CA LEU A 214 -3.61 12.93 -6.49
C LEU A 214 -4.01 13.26 -7.93
N THR A 215 -3.82 12.31 -8.84
CA THR A 215 -4.31 12.36 -10.22
C THR A 215 -5.29 11.22 -10.43
N THR A 216 -6.57 11.53 -10.64
CA THR A 216 -7.62 10.53 -10.82
C THR A 216 -7.96 10.32 -12.30
N ALA A 217 -8.20 9.08 -12.70
CA ALA A 217 -8.69 8.70 -14.01
C ALA A 217 -9.95 7.83 -13.89
N ASP A 218 -11.04 8.29 -14.49
CA ASP A 218 -12.28 7.53 -14.59
C ASP A 218 -12.21 6.53 -15.75
N ASP A 219 -12.30 5.23 -15.45
CA ASP A 219 -12.40 4.19 -16.46
C ASP A 219 -13.85 3.82 -16.81
N GLY A 220 -14.83 4.24 -16.01
CA GLY A 220 -16.25 3.91 -16.22
C GLY A 220 -16.55 2.40 -16.22
N GLY A 221 -15.67 1.57 -15.65
CA GLY A 221 -15.76 0.12 -15.71
C GLY A 221 -15.50 -0.47 -17.11
N ASP A 222 -14.97 0.33 -18.04
CA ASP A 222 -14.64 -0.07 -19.40
C ASP A 222 -13.16 -0.44 -19.54
N GLU A 223 -12.89 -1.60 -20.17
CA GLU A 223 -11.53 -2.15 -20.27
C GLU A 223 -10.59 -1.28 -21.13
N GLU A 224 -11.10 -0.68 -22.20
CA GLU A 224 -10.27 0.14 -23.08
C GLU A 224 -9.94 1.50 -22.45
N ARG A 225 -10.90 2.10 -21.74
CA ARG A 225 -10.66 3.29 -20.91
C ARG A 225 -9.68 3.00 -19.78
N ALA A 226 -9.78 1.83 -19.14
CA ALA A 226 -8.83 1.38 -18.12
C ALA A 226 -7.40 1.30 -18.68
N LYS A 227 -7.20 0.63 -19.82
CA LYS A 227 -5.89 0.56 -20.48
C LYS A 227 -5.35 1.94 -20.86
N ALA A 228 -6.21 2.84 -21.33
CA ALA A 228 -5.83 4.21 -21.66
C ALA A 228 -5.40 5.02 -20.42
N ALA A 229 -6.08 4.84 -19.28
CA ALA A 229 -5.73 5.46 -18.02
C ALA A 229 -4.34 5.03 -17.52
N VAL A 230 -4.04 3.73 -17.57
CA VAL A 230 -2.69 3.21 -17.22
C VAL A 230 -1.60 3.81 -18.11
N ARG A 231 -1.83 3.90 -19.43
CA ARG A 231 -0.86 4.51 -20.35
C ARG A 231 -0.62 5.98 -20.02
N ARG A 232 -1.70 6.73 -19.72
CA ARG A 232 -1.60 8.14 -19.31
C ARG A 232 -0.81 8.31 -18.02
N PHE A 233 -0.98 7.41 -17.04
CA PHE A 233 -0.18 7.44 -15.81
C PHE A 233 1.29 7.13 -16.06
N ALA A 234 1.60 6.22 -16.99
CA ALA A 234 2.98 5.88 -17.35
C ALA A 234 3.73 7.02 -18.06
N GLU A 235 3.01 8.01 -18.60
CA GLU A 235 3.60 9.22 -19.21
C GLU A 235 3.98 10.29 -18.17
N ASP A 236 3.51 10.18 -16.92
CA ASP A 236 3.82 11.14 -15.85
C ASP A 236 5.10 10.71 -15.10
N PRO A 237 6.21 11.46 -15.24
CA PRO A 237 7.49 11.10 -14.63
C PRO A 237 7.53 11.28 -13.11
N LEU A 238 6.56 12.00 -12.53
CA LEU A 238 6.46 12.21 -11.08
C LEU A 238 5.50 11.21 -10.41
N LEU A 239 4.88 10.33 -11.20
CA LEU A 239 3.93 9.34 -10.70
C LEU A 239 4.67 8.18 -10.02
N VAL A 240 4.28 7.91 -8.78
CA VAL A 240 4.81 6.84 -7.96
C VAL A 240 3.82 5.67 -8.00
N ALA A 241 4.34 4.49 -8.38
CA ALA A 241 3.58 3.23 -8.47
C ALA A 241 3.67 2.41 -7.18
#